data_AF-A0A7J7XGL1-F1
#
_entry.id   AF-A0A7J7XGL1-F1
#
_cell.length_a   1.000
_cell.length_b   1.000
_cell.length_c   1.000
_cell.angle_alpha   90.00
_cell.angle_beta   90.00
_cell.angle_gamma   90.00
#
_symmetry.space_group_name_H-M   'P 1'
#
loop_
_entity.id
_entity.type
_entity.pdbx_description
1 polymer ?
#
loop_
_entity_poly.entity_id
_entity_poly.type
_entity_poly.pdbx_seq_one_letter_code
_entity_poly.pdbx_strand_id
1 'polypeptide(L)'
;MEDSHRSRSSDIVLGPQWESCRRREPRRATEASKIYRATRMLLLLTFLALGAADVGAIALESPLKRLVAETLTLLSTHRTLLIGEGNLMIPTPGHTNYQLCIKEVFQGVDTLRNQTAEVDAVEKLFQNLSSIKDYIDGEKKKCEGERLRVKKFLDYLQVFLGVINTEWTMES
;
A
#
# COMPACT_ATOMS: atom_id res chain seq x y z
N MET A 1 -1.90 -23.62 83.15
CA MET A 1 -0.84 -22.96 83.92
C MET A 1 -1.07 -21.48 83.73
N GLU A 2 -1.42 -20.80 84.82
CA GLU A 2 -1.61 -19.36 85.04
C GLU A 2 -2.69 -18.67 84.19
N ASP A 3 -3.93 -18.55 84.69
CA ASP A 3 -4.45 -17.64 85.74
C ASP A 3 -4.78 -16.24 85.21
N SER A 4 -6.05 -15.84 85.30
CA SER A 4 -6.48 -14.96 86.39
C SER A 4 -7.89 -14.37 86.17
N HIS A 5 -8.78 -14.69 87.11
CA HIS A 5 -9.79 -13.82 87.77
C HIS A 5 -10.60 -12.79 86.94
N ARG A 6 -11.93 -12.91 86.84
CA ARG A 6 -13.01 -12.77 87.87
C ARG A 6 -13.44 -11.32 88.11
N SER A 7 -14.75 -11.10 87.88
CA SER A 7 -15.67 -10.11 88.51
C SER A 7 -15.60 -8.67 87.99
N ARG A 8 -16.70 -7.91 87.85
CA ARG A 8 -18.14 -8.12 88.16
C ARG A 8 -18.94 -6.94 87.58
N SER A 9 -20.24 -7.17 87.36
CA SER A 9 -21.38 -6.26 87.64
C SER A 9 -21.48 -4.92 86.89
N SER A 10 -22.54 -4.70 86.08
CA SER A 10 -23.93 -4.39 86.47
C SER A 10 -24.17 -2.90 86.24
N ASP A 11 -25.04 -2.53 85.29
CA ASP A 11 -26.40 -2.01 85.55
C ASP A 11 -26.35 -0.48 85.78
N ILE A 12 -27.23 0.42 85.32
CA ILE A 12 -28.62 0.37 84.87
C ILE A 12 -28.93 1.79 84.32
N VAL A 13 -29.73 1.84 83.24
CA VAL A 13 -30.86 2.75 82.93
C VAL A 13 -30.71 4.28 83.06
N LEU A 14 -30.97 4.98 81.95
CA LEU A 14 -32.10 5.91 81.77
C LEU A 14 -32.16 6.38 80.30
N GLY A 15 -33.12 5.84 79.54
CA GLY A 15 -33.76 6.62 78.45
C GLY A 15 -35.00 7.31 79.02
N PRO A 16 -35.88 7.93 78.19
CA PRO A 16 -35.77 8.37 76.79
C PRO A 16 -35.94 9.91 76.73
N GLN A 17 -35.90 10.64 75.61
CA GLN A 17 -36.94 10.72 74.59
C GLN A 17 -36.73 12.03 73.81
N TRP A 18 -36.40 11.96 72.52
CA TRP A 18 -37.08 12.74 71.49
C TRP A 18 -36.78 12.14 70.12
N GLU A 19 -37.78 11.47 69.57
CA GLU A 19 -37.88 11.18 68.15
C GLU A 19 -38.22 12.47 67.41
N SER A 20 -37.48 12.78 66.34
CA SER A 20 -38.12 13.15 65.08
C SER A 20 -37.17 13.18 63.88
N CYS A 21 -37.51 12.30 62.93
CA CYS A 21 -37.52 12.54 61.48
C CYS A 21 -36.23 12.42 60.65
N ARG A 22 -35.94 11.15 60.32
CA ARG A 22 -36.01 10.59 58.95
C ARG A 22 -35.17 11.22 57.82
N ARG A 23 -34.15 10.45 57.40
CA ARG A 23 -33.57 10.28 56.05
C ARG A 23 -33.18 11.54 55.24
N ARG A 24 -31.87 11.71 55.03
CA ARG A 24 -31.33 12.23 53.76
C ARG A 24 -29.99 11.58 53.42
N GLU A 25 -30.04 10.75 52.39
CA GLU A 25 -28.94 10.36 51.50
C GLU A 25 -29.59 10.23 50.10
N PRO A 26 -28.90 10.21 48.94
CA PRO A 26 -27.61 10.81 48.51
C PRO A 26 -27.83 11.70 47.25
N ARG A 27 -27.05 12.77 47.02
CA ARG A 27 -27.18 13.55 45.74
C ARG A 27 -25.89 13.89 44.99
N ARG A 28 -24.69 13.61 45.50
CA ARG A 28 -23.43 13.98 44.81
C ARG A 28 -22.69 12.86 44.08
N ALA A 29 -22.87 11.59 44.46
CA ALA A 29 -22.12 10.48 43.85
C ALA A 29 -22.70 9.99 42.49
N THR A 30 -23.94 10.34 42.16
CA THR A 30 -24.62 9.86 40.95
C THR A 30 -24.38 10.73 39.72
N GLU A 31 -24.03 12.02 39.89
CA GLU A 31 -23.69 12.89 38.75
C GLU A 31 -22.29 12.61 38.21
N ALA A 32 -21.28 12.47 39.07
CA ALA A 32 -19.91 12.17 38.65
C ALA A 32 -19.79 10.85 37.87
N SER A 33 -20.52 9.81 38.29
CA SER A 33 -20.59 8.51 37.60
C SER A 33 -21.24 8.61 36.21
N LYS A 34 -22.28 9.44 36.08
CA LYS A 34 -22.96 9.70 34.79
C LYS A 34 -22.08 10.52 33.85
N ILE A 35 -21.41 11.54 34.36
CA ILE A 35 -20.47 12.37 33.61
C ILE A 35 -19.31 11.50 33.13
N TYR A 36 -18.72 10.66 33.99
CA TYR A 36 -17.63 9.75 33.60
C TYR A 36 -18.07 8.76 32.50
N ARG A 37 -19.27 8.18 32.59
CA ARG A 37 -19.82 7.31 31.52
C ARG A 37 -20.07 8.08 30.23
N ALA A 38 -20.62 9.28 30.29
CA ALA A 38 -20.89 10.11 29.12
C ALA A 38 -19.58 10.52 28.41
N THR A 39 -18.57 10.96 29.16
CA THR A 39 -17.25 11.32 28.64
C THR A 39 -16.54 10.12 28.01
N ARG A 40 -16.65 8.93 28.62
CA ARG A 40 -16.10 7.69 28.07
C ARG A 40 -16.82 7.27 26.78
N MET A 41 -18.14 7.39 26.70
CA MET A 41 -18.88 7.09 25.47
C MET A 41 -18.57 8.11 24.37
N LEU A 42 -18.43 9.40 24.71
CA LEU A 42 -18.06 10.45 23.75
C LEU A 42 -16.66 10.22 23.19
N LEU A 43 -15.69 9.85 24.04
CA LEU A 43 -14.33 9.47 23.61
C LEU A 43 -14.35 8.25 22.69
N LEU A 44 -15.10 7.20 23.03
CA LEU A 44 -15.21 6.01 22.19
C LEU A 44 -15.85 6.34 20.84
N LEU A 45 -16.86 7.22 20.82
CA LEU A 45 -17.52 7.67 19.59
C LEU A 45 -16.60 8.53 18.71
N THR A 46 -15.78 9.41 19.30
CA THR A 46 -14.77 10.16 18.53
C THR A 46 -13.66 9.26 18.00
N PHE A 47 -13.21 8.25 18.77
CA PHE A 47 -12.26 7.24 18.26
C PHE A 47 -12.87 6.37 17.14
N LEU A 48 -14.14 5.98 17.24
CA LEU A 48 -14.87 5.27 16.18
C LEU A 48 -15.04 6.13 14.91
N ALA A 49 -15.29 7.43 15.07
CA ALA A 49 -15.40 8.36 13.94
C ALA A 49 -14.03 8.67 13.30
N LEU A 50 -12.96 8.79 14.10
CA LEU A 50 -11.59 8.98 13.59
C LEU A 50 -11.04 7.72 12.92
N GLY A 51 -11.42 6.53 13.39
CA GLY A 51 -11.00 5.24 12.81
C GLY A 51 -11.56 4.96 11.41
N ALA A 52 -12.53 5.74 10.95
CA ALA A 52 -13.11 5.61 9.61
C ALA A 52 -12.52 6.61 8.58
N ALA A 53 -11.66 7.55 9.00
CA ALA A 53 -11.19 8.64 8.16
C ALA A 53 -9.75 8.48 7.64
N ASP A 54 -9.06 7.38 7.89
CA ASP A 54 -7.69 7.20 7.38
C ASP A 54 -7.38 5.76 6.96
N VAL A 55 -8.26 5.16 6.17
CA VAL A 55 -7.81 4.17 5.19
C VAL A 55 -7.15 4.99 4.08
N GLY A 56 -5.88 5.32 4.32
CA GLY A 56 -5.07 6.10 3.41
C GLY A 56 -5.28 5.61 1.98
N ALA A 57 -5.56 6.56 1.09
CA ALA A 57 -5.39 6.37 -0.34
C ALA A 57 -3.89 6.16 -0.60
N ILE A 58 -3.37 4.98 -0.26
CA ILE A 58 -2.15 4.49 -0.86
C ILE A 58 -2.56 4.29 -2.31
N ALA A 59 -2.21 5.25 -3.17
CA ALA A 59 -2.25 5.02 -4.59
C ALA A 59 -1.38 3.78 -4.82
N LEU A 60 -2.04 2.62 -4.94
CA LEU A 60 -1.39 1.34 -5.13
C LEU A 60 -0.80 1.40 -6.53
N GLU A 61 0.40 1.97 -6.62
CA GLU A 61 1.13 2.10 -7.86
C GLU A 61 1.22 0.72 -8.49
N SER A 62 0.82 0.61 -9.78
CA SER A 62 0.74 -0.69 -10.43
C SER A 62 2.08 -1.43 -10.24
N PRO A 63 2.06 -2.76 -9.95
CA PRO A 63 3.29 -3.51 -9.73
C PRO A 63 4.33 -3.31 -10.83
N LEU A 64 3.87 -3.18 -12.09
CA LEU A 64 4.72 -2.87 -13.23
C LEU A 64 5.36 -1.47 -13.15
N LYS A 65 4.59 -0.44 -12.81
CA LYS A 65 5.12 0.94 -12.71
C LYS A 65 6.21 1.04 -11.63
N ARG A 66 6.00 0.38 -10.48
CA ARG A 66 7.02 0.26 -9.44
C ARG A 66 8.28 -0.48 -9.95
N LEU A 67 8.07 -1.59 -10.65
CA LEU A 67 9.16 -2.38 -11.23
C LEU A 67 9.96 -1.56 -12.26
N VAL A 68 9.29 -0.81 -13.14
CA VAL A 68 9.95 0.07 -14.12
C VAL A 68 10.76 1.17 -13.41
N ALA A 69 10.20 1.82 -12.38
CA ALA A 69 10.92 2.83 -11.60
C ALA A 69 12.19 2.27 -10.91
N GLU A 70 12.07 1.08 -10.32
CA GLU A 70 13.22 0.38 -9.72
C GLU A 70 14.27 0.01 -10.77
N THR A 71 13.84 -0.48 -11.93
CA THR A 71 14.71 -0.83 -13.05
C THR A 71 15.47 0.38 -13.58
N LEU A 72 14.80 1.53 -13.72
CA LEU A 72 15.44 2.79 -14.13
C LEU A 72 16.50 3.24 -13.12
N THR A 73 16.21 3.08 -11.83
CA THR A 73 17.18 3.39 -10.76
C THR A 73 18.40 2.48 -10.86
N LEU A 74 18.20 1.16 -10.98
CA LEU A 74 19.28 0.20 -11.15
C LEU A 74 20.10 0.48 -12.42
N LEU A 75 19.45 0.80 -13.54
CA LEU A 75 20.12 1.14 -14.79
C LEU A 75 21.00 2.38 -14.63
N SER A 76 20.52 3.40 -13.91
CA SER A 76 21.30 4.60 -13.61
C SER A 76 22.51 4.29 -12.74
N THR A 77 22.32 3.51 -11.66
CA THR A 77 23.40 3.16 -10.71
C THR A 77 24.50 2.33 -11.37
N HIS A 78 24.14 1.37 -12.23
CA HIS A 78 25.10 0.44 -12.85
C HIS A 78 25.58 0.90 -14.22
N ARG A 79 25.27 2.13 -14.65
CA ARG A 79 25.57 2.62 -16.00
C ARG A 79 27.04 2.51 -16.36
N THR A 80 27.95 2.87 -15.46
CA THR A 80 29.40 2.78 -15.68
C THR A 80 29.87 1.35 -15.87
N LEU A 81 29.36 0.42 -15.06
CA LEU A 81 29.66 -1.01 -15.17
C LEU A 81 29.15 -1.58 -16.50
N LEU A 82 27.93 -1.23 -16.90
CA LEU A 82 27.31 -1.70 -18.16
C LEU A 82 28.02 -1.14 -19.41
N ILE A 83 28.58 0.08 -19.34
CA ILE A 83 29.41 0.63 -20.42
C ILE A 83 30.73 -0.13 -20.53
N GLY A 84 31.32 -0.52 -19.38
CA GLY A 84 32.57 -1.26 -19.31
C GLY A 84 33.69 -0.54 -20.07
N GLU A 85 34.40 -1.28 -20.93
CA GLU A 85 35.46 -0.74 -21.79
C GLU A 85 34.96 0.05 -23.01
N GLY A 86 33.65 0.10 -23.25
CA GLY A 86 33.03 0.90 -24.32
C GLY A 86 33.17 0.35 -25.75
N ASN A 87 33.70 -0.86 -25.93
CA ASN A 87 33.91 -1.47 -27.26
C ASN A 87 32.67 -2.23 -27.78
N LEU A 88 31.68 -2.48 -26.93
CA LEU A 88 30.48 -3.23 -27.30
C LEU A 88 29.56 -2.38 -28.17
N MET A 89 29.31 -2.84 -29.39
CA MET A 89 28.29 -2.26 -30.26
C MET A 89 26.99 -3.05 -30.15
N ILE A 90 25.92 -2.36 -29.74
CA ILE A 90 24.59 -2.94 -29.66
C ILE A 90 23.69 -2.26 -30.69
N PRO A 91 23.07 -3.01 -31.63
CA PRO A 91 22.09 -2.46 -32.55
C PRO A 91 20.98 -1.75 -31.77
N THR A 92 20.81 -0.45 -32.04
CA THR A 92 19.81 0.38 -31.38
C THR A 92 18.80 0.85 -32.43
N PRO A 93 17.48 0.82 -32.15
CA PRO A 93 16.48 1.30 -33.08
C PRO A 93 16.73 2.73 -33.55
N GLY A 94 16.64 2.95 -34.87
CA GLY A 94 16.87 4.26 -35.48
C GLY A 94 15.67 5.21 -35.44
N HIS A 95 14.48 4.72 -35.07
CA HIS A 95 13.26 5.53 -34.99
C HIS A 95 12.72 5.59 -33.55
N THR A 96 11.97 6.64 -33.23
CA THR A 96 11.49 6.91 -31.86
C THR A 96 10.18 6.18 -31.51
N ASN A 97 9.59 5.42 -32.44
CA ASN A 97 8.43 4.58 -32.12
C ASN A 97 8.82 3.32 -31.34
N TYR A 98 9.01 3.48 -30.03
CA TYR A 98 9.47 2.41 -29.14
C TYR A 98 8.55 1.18 -29.11
N GLN A 99 7.25 1.35 -29.40
CA GLN A 99 6.28 0.25 -29.38
C GLN A 99 6.55 -0.76 -30.51
N LEU A 100 7.10 -0.30 -31.64
CA LEU A 100 7.45 -1.16 -32.78
C LEU A 100 8.77 -1.93 -32.56
N CYS A 101 9.67 -1.39 -31.73
CA CYS A 101 11.03 -1.92 -31.56
C CYS A 101 11.27 -2.69 -30.27
N ILE A 102 10.20 -3.12 -29.58
CA ILE A 102 10.32 -3.87 -28.32
C ILE A 102 11.23 -5.08 -28.49
N LYS A 103 11.10 -5.81 -29.61
CA LYS A 103 11.89 -7.02 -29.88
C LYS A 103 13.38 -6.69 -29.98
N GLU A 104 13.73 -5.69 -30.78
CA GLU A 104 15.11 -5.26 -31.02
C GLU A 104 15.75 -4.72 -29.75
N VAL A 105 15.00 -3.97 -28.93
CA VAL A 105 15.46 -3.49 -27.62
C VAL A 105 15.84 -4.65 -26.70
N PHE A 106 14.98 -5.66 -26.57
CA PHE A 106 15.28 -6.81 -25.69
C PHE A 106 16.39 -7.71 -26.24
N GLN A 107 16.56 -7.82 -27.56
CA GLN A 107 17.75 -8.46 -28.15
C GLN A 107 19.05 -7.71 -27.80
N GLY A 108 18.98 -6.38 -27.75
CA GLY A 108 20.10 -5.56 -27.26
C GLY A 108 20.40 -5.81 -25.79
N VAL A 109 19.37 -5.95 -24.94
CA VAL A 109 19.52 -6.32 -23.52
C VAL A 109 20.17 -7.69 -23.37
N ASP A 110 19.77 -8.68 -24.16
CA ASP A 110 20.39 -10.02 -24.14
C ASP A 110 21.87 -9.96 -24.53
N THR A 111 22.19 -9.16 -25.55
CA THR A 111 23.58 -8.92 -25.98
C THR A 111 24.41 -8.27 -24.87
N LEU A 112 23.84 -7.25 -24.21
CA LEU A 112 24.48 -6.57 -23.08
C LEU A 112 24.73 -7.53 -21.92
N ARG A 113 23.73 -8.35 -21.56
CA ARG A 113 23.84 -9.34 -20.48
C ARG A 113 24.97 -10.32 -20.74
N ASN A 114 25.03 -10.88 -21.95
CA ASN A 114 26.02 -11.90 -22.31
C ASN A 114 27.47 -11.38 -22.31
N GLN A 115 27.67 -10.07 -22.39
CA GLN A 115 28.97 -9.41 -22.43
C GLN A 115 29.36 -8.76 -21.11
N THR A 116 28.45 -8.71 -20.13
CA THR A 116 28.73 -8.10 -18.83
C THR A 116 29.52 -9.08 -17.96
N ALA A 117 30.76 -8.74 -17.61
CA ALA A 117 31.64 -9.62 -16.82
C ALA A 117 31.19 -9.80 -15.36
N GLU A 118 30.66 -8.74 -14.74
CA GLU A 118 30.18 -8.73 -13.35
C GLU A 118 28.67 -8.98 -13.27
N VAL A 119 28.22 -10.13 -13.79
CA VAL A 119 26.79 -10.48 -13.88
C VAL A 119 26.09 -10.35 -12.52
N ASP A 120 26.73 -10.79 -11.43
CA ASP A 120 26.13 -10.78 -10.09
C ASP A 120 25.80 -9.37 -9.58
N ALA A 121 26.61 -8.35 -9.93
CA ALA A 121 26.38 -6.98 -9.51
C ALA A 121 25.14 -6.37 -10.19
N VAL A 122 24.84 -6.80 -11.42
CA VAL A 122 23.72 -6.29 -12.24
C VAL A 122 22.59 -7.30 -12.41
N GLU A 123 22.64 -8.46 -11.75
CA GLU A 123 21.68 -9.53 -11.97
C GLU A 123 20.24 -9.07 -11.67
N LYS A 124 20.05 -8.26 -10.61
CA LYS A 124 18.74 -7.69 -10.29
C LYS A 124 18.19 -6.79 -11.40
N LEU A 125 19.06 -6.04 -12.11
CA LEU A 125 18.65 -5.23 -13.25
C LEU A 125 18.13 -6.12 -14.38
N PHE A 126 18.85 -7.18 -14.74
CA PHE A 126 18.45 -8.09 -15.81
C PHE A 126 17.21 -8.92 -15.45
N GLN A 127 17.04 -9.31 -14.18
CA GLN A 127 15.81 -9.96 -13.70
C GLN A 127 14.59 -9.05 -13.83
N ASN A 128 14.73 -7.78 -13.47
CA ASN A 128 13.63 -6.82 -13.63
C ASN A 128 13.30 -6.59 -15.11
N LEU A 129 14.31 -6.45 -15.98
CA LEU A 129 14.11 -6.32 -17.43
C LEU A 129 13.42 -7.56 -18.02
N SER A 130 13.80 -8.76 -17.60
CA SER A 130 13.13 -10.01 -18.00
C SER A 130 11.66 -10.01 -17.57
N SER A 131 11.38 -9.61 -16.32
CA SER A 131 10.00 -9.53 -15.81
C SER A 131 9.14 -8.53 -16.58
N ILE A 132 9.72 -7.39 -16.97
CA ILE A 132 9.05 -6.39 -17.83
C ILE A 132 8.79 -6.98 -19.22
N LYS A 133 9.76 -7.69 -19.81
CA LYS A 133 9.61 -8.36 -21.09
C LYS A 133 8.46 -9.38 -21.06
N ASP A 134 8.45 -10.23 -20.03
CA ASP A 134 7.43 -11.27 -19.86
C ASP A 134 6.03 -10.67 -19.71
N TYR A 135 5.91 -9.56 -18.98
CA TYR A 135 4.67 -8.80 -18.91
C TYR A 135 4.21 -8.33 -20.30
N ILE A 136 5.11 -7.70 -21.08
CA ILE A 136 4.79 -7.21 -22.43
C ILE A 136 4.40 -8.36 -23.36
N ASP A 137 5.14 -9.46 -23.34
CA ASP A 137 4.84 -10.65 -24.15
C ASP A 137 3.50 -11.28 -23.74
N GLY A 138 3.16 -11.22 -22.45
CA GLY A 138 1.84 -11.59 -21.93
C GLY A 138 0.71 -10.69 -22.46
N GLU A 139 0.90 -9.37 -22.50
CA GLU A 139 -0.08 -8.44 -23.07
C GLU A 139 -0.26 -8.64 -24.58
N LYS A 140 0.83 -8.93 -25.31
CA LYS A 140 0.75 -9.24 -26.76
C LYS A 140 -0.11 -10.47 -27.05
N LYS A 141 -0.08 -11.50 -26.20
CA LYS A 141 -0.95 -12.68 -26.35
C LYS A 141 -2.44 -12.33 -26.24
N LYS A 142 -2.79 -11.25 -25.54
CA LYS A 142 -4.18 -10.78 -25.42
C LYS A 142 -4.68 -10.07 -26.68
N CYS A 143 -3.79 -9.72 -27.62
CA CYS A 143 -4.18 -9.07 -28.88
C CYS A 143 -5.07 -9.95 -29.77
N GLU A 144 -4.99 -11.29 -29.65
CA GLU A 144 -5.89 -12.19 -30.39
C GLU A 144 -7.36 -11.98 -30.00
N GLY A 145 -7.60 -11.52 -28.76
CA GLY A 145 -8.88 -10.99 -28.29
C GLY A 145 -10.10 -11.87 -28.55
N GLU A 146 -11.28 -11.25 -28.47
CA GLU A 146 -12.53 -11.86 -28.92
C GLU A 146 -12.78 -11.56 -30.40
N ARG A 147 -13.45 -12.50 -31.10
CA ARG A 147 -13.93 -12.23 -32.45
C ARG A 147 -15.04 -11.17 -32.41
N LEU A 148 -14.74 -9.98 -32.93
CA LEU A 148 -15.68 -8.88 -33.00
C LEU A 148 -16.56 -8.94 -34.25
N ARG A 149 -17.80 -8.44 -34.15
CA ARG A 149 -18.61 -8.13 -35.34
C ARG A 149 -17.98 -6.96 -36.09
N VAL A 150 -18.20 -6.91 -37.41
CA VAL A 150 -17.61 -5.90 -38.32
C VAL A 150 -17.75 -4.47 -37.78
N LYS A 151 -18.93 -4.06 -37.30
CA LYS A 151 -19.12 -2.72 -36.74
C LYS A 151 -18.13 -2.39 -35.61
N LYS A 152 -18.03 -3.27 -34.60
CA LYS A 152 -17.12 -3.09 -33.46
C LYS A 152 -15.65 -3.11 -33.90
N PHE A 153 -15.32 -3.92 -34.90
CA PHE A 153 -13.97 -3.94 -35.47
C PHE A 153 -13.64 -2.63 -36.18
N LEU A 154 -14.57 -2.06 -36.96
CA LEU A 154 -14.38 -0.75 -37.61
C LEU A 154 -14.25 0.37 -36.58
N ASP A 155 -15.03 0.34 -35.49
CA ASP A 155 -14.88 1.29 -34.37
C ASP A 155 -13.47 1.20 -33.76
N TYR A 156 -12.96 -0.02 -33.53
CA TYR A 156 -11.58 -0.23 -33.07
C TYR A 156 -10.53 0.25 -34.09
N LEU A 157 -10.73 -0.07 -35.37
CA LEU A 157 -9.82 0.32 -36.46
C LEU A 157 -9.72 1.84 -36.60
N GLN A 158 -10.83 2.56 -36.44
CA GLN A 158 -10.83 4.02 -36.49
C GLN A 158 -9.97 4.61 -35.37
N VAL A 159 -10.09 4.09 -34.15
CA VAL A 159 -9.25 4.51 -33.02
C VAL A 159 -7.78 4.18 -33.30
N PHE A 160 -7.49 2.98 -33.78
CA PHE A 160 -6.13 2.54 -34.11
C PHE A 160 -5.47 3.43 -35.18
N LEU A 161 -6.16 3.73 -36.28
CA LEU A 161 -5.66 4.64 -37.31
C LEU A 161 -5.48 6.07 -36.78
N GLY A 162 -6.35 6.51 -35.86
CA GLY A 162 -6.19 7.77 -35.15
C GLY A 162 -4.88 7.85 -34.39
N VAL A 163 -4.57 6.82 -33.58
CA VAL A 163 -3.32 6.72 -32.82
C VAL A 163 -2.10 6.76 -33.74
N ILE A 164 -2.13 6.02 -34.86
CA ILE A 164 -1.04 6.06 -35.86
C ILE A 164 -0.86 7.47 -36.39
N ASN A 165 -1.95 8.15 -36.74
CA ASN A 165 -1.88 9.48 -37.36
C ASN A 165 -1.37 10.57 -36.39
N THR A 166 -1.59 10.42 -35.08
CA THR A 166 -1.26 11.47 -34.09
C THR A 166 -0.02 11.18 -33.26
N GLU A 167 0.21 9.93 -32.88
CA GLU A 167 1.26 9.56 -31.91
C GLU A 167 2.48 8.98 -32.59
N TRP A 168 2.34 8.38 -33.77
CA TRP A 168 3.49 7.82 -34.46
C TRP A 168 4.16 8.94 -35.26
N THR A 169 5.41 9.24 -34.91
CA THR A 169 6.32 10.02 -35.75
C THR A 169 6.61 9.23 -37.01
N MET A 170 5.74 9.37 -38.01
CA MET A 170 6.02 8.96 -39.38
C MET A 170 6.95 10.02 -39.98
N GLU A 171 8.23 9.96 -39.64
CA GLU A 171 9.20 10.81 -40.31
C GLU A 171 9.41 10.33 -41.75
N SER A 172 9.42 11.32 -42.64
CA SER A 172 9.52 11.23 -44.11
C SER A 172 10.91 10.92 -44.60
#